data_AF-A0A955U565-F1
#
_entry.id   AF-A0A955U565-F1
#
_cell.length_a   1.000
_cell.length_b   1.000
_cell.length_c   1.000
_cell.angle_alpha   90.00
_cell.angle_beta   90.00
_cell.angle_gamma   90.00
#
_symmetry.space_group_name_H-M   'P 1'
#
loop_
_entity.id
_entity.type
_entity.pdbx_description
1 polymer ?
#
loop_
_entity_poly.entity_id
_entity_poly.type
_entity_poly.pdbx_seq_one_letter_code
_entity_poly.pdbx_strand_id
1 'polypeptide(L)'
;MHRTVFVSSILALALTACEDVPMEPSEATATSFEEEVPAPPVEQGDLRGFTVLSSRWEQRRIEVCFETRNRTTQPFEAIVEAAVWDTWSSVAKVDFVGWGVCTSRSRGIRIRWADDTPRVMALGNGIDGMVGGMSLNNTFQRWNSAACSSTPEECLYKVSVHEFGHALGLAHEHNRSDTPADCDQDPQGTMGDLMIGAYDDDSVMNYCNDDWNNDGVLSLGDVRAVRFLYGSRTPHADFDGDGYADLVVGVPSEDVGSVKDAGSVQVLHGSSNGLQALNDLDFNRNSSGVLAAAGDSDRFGEALGVGDFDGDTYDDLAIGVPRDDVSGVLEAGSVHLLYGGPGSLSANGDAVFDGGDFGFGMGLVANDRLGSAVAVGDFDDDGFDDLVVGAPRQDLPPFLGDAGAFHVLRGSPQGLGTPSFDERWDRAMFGMPGDGAAPGDQFGTVFAVGDFDGDGVDDLAAGTPLDDVNGRSDAGSVSVLFGRRGAGLDLTNAEWWNQDTTGVASIAETGDRFGSALAAADFDGDGYDDLAIGVWAEDLTSGDTGMIHVLFGSASGLVDRGTDDLHQNTVDIPDSQESGDEFGRALVAGDFDGDGFGDL
;
A
#
# COMPACT_ATOMS: atom_id res chain seq x y z
N MET A 1 -19.48 -2.00 -0.48
CA MET A 1 -19.63 -0.92 0.52
C MET A 1 -18.64 0.14 0.07
N HIS A 2 -19.08 1.37 -0.20
CA HIS A 2 -18.30 2.36 -0.97
C HIS A 2 -16.95 2.74 -0.34
N ARG A 3 -15.88 2.80 -1.14
CA ARG A 3 -14.55 3.36 -0.83
C ARG A 3 -14.06 4.18 -2.04
N THR A 4 -13.38 5.30 -1.81
CA THR A 4 -13.31 6.47 -2.71
C THR A 4 -11.88 6.99 -2.90
N VAL A 5 -11.43 7.02 -4.17
CA VAL A 5 -10.74 8.09 -4.95
C VAL A 5 -9.58 8.91 -4.35
N PHE A 6 -8.40 8.81 -4.97
CA PHE A 6 -7.43 9.91 -5.12
C PHE A 6 -7.74 10.74 -6.37
N VAL A 7 -7.98 12.06 -6.23
CA VAL A 7 -8.01 12.99 -7.38
C VAL A 7 -6.82 13.93 -7.24
N SER A 8 -5.79 13.74 -8.06
CA SER A 8 -4.93 14.87 -8.40
C SER A 8 -5.72 15.78 -9.34
N SER A 9 -6.36 16.80 -8.76
CA SER A 9 -7.08 17.92 -9.39
C SER A 9 -7.94 17.60 -10.64
N ILE A 10 -9.29 17.68 -10.59
CA ILE A 10 -10.18 18.30 -11.64
C ILE A 10 -11.70 18.20 -11.34
N LEU A 11 -12.42 19.16 -11.94
CA LEU A 11 -13.85 19.51 -12.00
C LEU A 11 -14.79 18.42 -12.60
N ALA A 12 -15.98 18.19 -12.03
CA ALA A 12 -16.91 17.08 -12.32
C ALA A 12 -18.06 17.35 -13.34
N LEU A 13 -18.53 16.32 -14.11
CA LEU A 13 -19.97 15.90 -14.23
C LEU A 13 -20.32 14.68 -15.17
N ALA A 14 -20.95 13.64 -14.57
CA ALA A 14 -22.14 12.81 -14.95
C ALA A 14 -22.22 11.78 -16.13
N LEU A 15 -22.51 10.51 -15.74
CA LEU A 15 -22.72 9.23 -16.49
C LEU A 15 -24.07 9.01 -17.22
N THR A 16 -24.14 8.04 -18.17
CA THR A 16 -25.30 7.11 -18.36
C THR A 16 -25.03 5.79 -19.16
N ALA A 17 -24.98 4.67 -18.43
CA ALA A 17 -25.31 3.22 -18.61
C ALA A 17 -25.67 2.47 -19.96
N CYS A 18 -25.02 1.28 -20.11
CA CYS A 18 -25.53 -0.13 -20.27
C CYS A 18 -25.73 -0.82 -21.66
N GLU A 19 -25.07 -1.97 -21.91
CA GLU A 19 -25.63 -3.37 -21.94
C GLU A 19 -24.68 -4.46 -22.58
N ASP A 20 -24.49 -5.59 -21.85
CA ASP A 20 -23.59 -6.74 -22.08
C ASP A 20 -23.98 -7.80 -23.15
N VAL A 21 -23.00 -8.53 -23.71
CA VAL A 21 -23.11 -9.95 -24.17
C VAL A 21 -21.77 -10.73 -24.04
N PRO A 22 -21.73 -11.99 -23.53
CA PRO A 22 -20.51 -12.72 -23.15
C PRO A 22 -20.00 -13.76 -24.17
N MET A 23 -18.71 -14.15 -24.09
CA MET A 23 -18.16 -15.40 -24.66
C MET A 23 -17.07 -16.05 -23.80
N GLU A 24 -17.16 -17.39 -23.67
CA GLU A 24 -16.36 -18.29 -22.83
C GLU A 24 -14.96 -18.67 -23.39
N PRO A 25 -14.01 -19.13 -22.52
CA PRO A 25 -12.60 -19.34 -22.87
C PRO A 25 -12.23 -20.81 -23.18
N SER A 26 -11.04 -21.02 -23.77
CA SER A 26 -10.45 -22.36 -23.96
C SER A 26 -9.09 -22.49 -23.27
N GLU A 27 -8.99 -23.49 -22.39
CA GLU A 27 -7.83 -23.88 -21.59
C GLU A 27 -6.62 -24.35 -22.43
N ALA A 28 -5.41 -24.00 -21.96
CA ALA A 28 -4.17 -24.71 -22.28
C ALA A 28 -3.30 -24.87 -21.02
N THR A 29 -3.12 -26.13 -20.63
CA THR A 29 -2.34 -26.58 -19.47
C THR A 29 -0.83 -26.54 -19.75
N ALA A 30 -0.04 -25.95 -18.84
CA ALA A 30 1.42 -26.09 -18.80
C ALA A 30 1.88 -26.63 -17.44
N THR A 31 2.83 -27.56 -17.50
CA THR A 31 3.33 -28.40 -16.42
C THR A 31 4.53 -27.78 -15.71
N SER A 32 4.47 -27.70 -14.38
CA SER A 32 5.46 -27.21 -13.41
C SER A 32 6.71 -28.10 -13.28
N PHE A 33 7.90 -27.48 -13.18
CA PHE A 33 9.04 -27.99 -12.40
C PHE A 33 10.02 -26.84 -12.15
N GLU A 34 10.20 -26.42 -10.90
CA GLU A 34 11.50 -25.94 -10.39
C GLU A 34 11.55 -25.95 -8.85
N GLU A 35 12.77 -26.04 -8.32
CA GLU A 35 13.17 -26.63 -7.05
C GLU A 35 13.50 -25.51 -6.04
N GLU A 36 12.83 -25.48 -4.88
CA GLU A 36 12.99 -24.46 -3.82
C GLU A 36 14.41 -24.43 -3.22
N VAL A 37 15.00 -23.24 -3.09
CA VAL A 37 16.21 -22.97 -2.31
C VAL A 37 15.84 -22.05 -1.15
N PRO A 38 16.12 -22.40 0.13
CA PRO A 38 15.67 -21.63 1.27
C PRO A 38 16.51 -20.37 1.51
N ALA A 39 15.84 -19.26 1.82
CA ALA A 39 16.40 -17.94 2.14
C ALA A 39 17.20 -17.91 3.46
N PRO A 40 18.19 -17.00 3.60
CA PRO A 40 18.92 -16.78 4.85
C PRO A 40 18.12 -15.93 5.87
N PRO A 41 18.44 -15.99 7.19
CA PRO A 41 17.61 -15.40 8.24
C PRO A 41 17.86 -13.90 8.50
N VAL A 42 16.77 -13.16 8.70
CA VAL A 42 16.67 -11.74 9.14
C VAL A 42 16.97 -11.59 10.65
N GLU A 43 17.47 -10.43 11.11
CA GLU A 43 17.71 -10.16 12.55
C GLU A 43 16.38 -9.97 13.33
N GLN A 44 15.99 -11.01 14.07
CA GLN A 44 14.72 -11.21 14.80
C GLN A 44 14.46 -10.30 16.04
N GLY A 45 15.09 -9.12 16.15
CA GLY A 45 15.12 -8.34 17.40
C GLY A 45 13.77 -7.81 17.90
N ASP A 46 12.91 -7.33 17.00
CA ASP A 46 11.70 -6.56 17.33
C ASP A 46 10.37 -7.12 16.77
N LEU A 47 10.43 -8.21 16.01
CA LEU A 47 9.23 -8.94 15.57
C LEU A 47 8.69 -9.80 16.73
N ARG A 48 7.39 -10.11 16.84
CA ARG A 48 6.83 -11.02 17.87
C ARG A 48 5.81 -11.97 17.26
N GLY A 49 5.54 -13.12 17.89
CA GLY A 49 4.53 -14.11 17.45
C GLY A 49 5.05 -15.54 17.27
N PHE A 50 4.17 -16.53 17.26
CA PHE A 50 4.51 -17.94 17.08
C PHE A 50 3.70 -18.56 15.95
N THR A 51 4.33 -18.99 14.87
CA THR A 51 3.63 -19.42 13.64
C THR A 51 4.14 -20.77 13.13
N VAL A 52 3.35 -21.43 12.28
CA VAL A 52 3.81 -22.52 11.42
C VAL A 52 4.00 -21.99 10.01
N LEU A 53 5.24 -21.63 9.63
CA LEU A 53 5.56 -21.04 8.33
C LEU A 53 5.06 -21.90 7.16
N SER A 54 5.23 -23.21 7.29
CA SER A 54 4.79 -24.18 6.26
C SER A 54 3.27 -24.25 6.07
N SER A 55 2.49 -23.70 7.02
CA SER A 55 1.04 -23.63 6.93
C SER A 55 0.53 -22.30 6.37
N ARG A 56 1.41 -21.36 6.02
CA ARG A 56 1.00 -20.08 5.41
C ARG A 56 0.16 -20.32 4.16
N TRP A 57 -0.87 -19.51 3.94
CA TRP A 57 -1.56 -19.51 2.66
C TRP A 57 -0.63 -18.92 1.60
N GLU A 58 -0.51 -19.60 0.45
CA GLU A 58 0.18 -19.03 -0.72
C GLU A 58 -0.66 -17.92 -1.35
N GLN A 59 -1.98 -18.07 -1.29
CA GLN A 59 -2.94 -17.10 -1.82
C GLN A 59 -3.28 -16.06 -0.74
N ARG A 60 -3.20 -14.78 -1.11
CA ARG A 60 -3.60 -13.64 -0.25
C ARG A 60 -5.13 -13.52 -0.14
N ARG A 61 -5.89 -14.11 -1.08
CA ARG A 61 -7.36 -14.18 -1.06
C ARG A 61 -7.83 -15.55 -0.54
N ILE A 62 -8.41 -15.58 0.66
CA ILE A 62 -8.87 -16.80 1.34
C ILE A 62 -10.40 -16.87 1.30
N GLU A 63 -10.93 -17.85 0.58
CA GLU A 63 -12.36 -18.12 0.54
C GLU A 63 -12.91 -18.51 1.93
N VAL A 64 -14.05 -17.92 2.32
CA VAL A 64 -14.77 -18.22 3.55
C VAL A 64 -16.22 -18.58 3.23
N CYS A 65 -16.74 -19.60 3.90
CA CYS A 65 -18.15 -19.93 3.78
C CYS A 65 -18.73 -20.50 5.07
N PHE A 66 -20.05 -20.38 5.21
CA PHE A 66 -20.82 -20.94 6.31
C PHE A 66 -21.47 -22.26 5.89
N GLU A 67 -21.24 -23.34 6.65
CA GLU A 67 -21.83 -24.65 6.36
C GLU A 67 -23.35 -24.67 6.54
N THR A 68 -23.86 -23.82 7.43
CA THR A 68 -25.28 -23.58 7.61
C THR A 68 -25.54 -22.10 7.70
N ARG A 69 -26.40 -21.58 6.82
CA ARG A 69 -26.77 -20.17 6.76
C ARG A 69 -28.29 -20.02 6.78
N ASN A 70 -28.82 -19.25 7.71
CA ASN A 70 -30.25 -18.98 7.82
C ASN A 70 -30.52 -17.66 8.57
N ARG A 71 -31.78 -17.20 8.61
CA ARG A 71 -32.15 -15.92 9.23
C ARG A 71 -31.75 -15.77 10.70
N THR A 72 -31.55 -16.87 11.43
CA THR A 72 -31.13 -16.84 12.84
C THR A 72 -29.61 -16.76 13.02
N THR A 73 -28.83 -17.15 12.01
CA THR A 73 -27.36 -17.07 12.03
C THR A 73 -26.86 -15.78 11.37
N GLN A 74 -27.64 -15.20 10.46
CA GLN A 74 -27.26 -14.01 9.67
C GLN A 74 -26.71 -12.83 10.49
N PRO A 75 -27.26 -12.45 11.66
CA PRO A 75 -26.68 -11.37 12.46
C PRO A 75 -25.28 -11.70 13.00
N PHE A 76 -25.01 -12.97 13.27
CA PHE A 76 -23.72 -13.44 13.77
C PHE A 76 -22.67 -13.57 12.66
N GLU A 77 -23.10 -13.90 11.45
CA GLU A 77 -22.23 -13.92 10.25
C GLU A 77 -21.58 -12.54 10.03
N ALA A 78 -22.37 -11.47 10.12
CA ALA A 78 -21.87 -10.10 10.00
C ALA A 78 -20.88 -9.71 11.10
N ILE A 79 -20.99 -10.28 12.31
CA ILE A 79 -20.04 -10.04 13.40
C ILE A 79 -18.70 -10.72 13.12
N VAL A 80 -18.72 -11.93 12.53
CA VAL A 80 -17.48 -12.63 12.14
C VAL A 80 -16.80 -11.89 11.00
N GLU A 81 -17.57 -11.46 9.99
CA GLU A 81 -17.09 -10.66 8.87
C GLU A 81 -16.42 -9.38 9.38
N ALA A 82 -17.09 -8.63 10.26
CA ALA A 82 -16.52 -7.42 10.87
C ALA A 82 -15.27 -7.71 11.69
N ALA A 83 -15.28 -8.72 12.57
CA ALA A 83 -14.13 -9.05 13.42
C ALA A 83 -12.85 -9.29 12.62
N VAL A 84 -12.96 -9.94 11.47
CA VAL A 84 -11.81 -10.24 10.61
C VAL A 84 -11.40 -9.02 9.78
N TRP A 85 -12.38 -8.25 9.30
CA TRP A 85 -12.14 -7.00 8.58
C TRP A 85 -11.44 -5.95 9.44
N ASP A 86 -11.93 -5.75 10.66
CA ASP A 86 -11.47 -4.75 11.61
C ASP A 86 -10.09 -5.09 12.20
N THR A 87 -9.59 -6.33 12.02
CA THR A 87 -8.33 -6.80 12.63
C THR A 87 -7.31 -7.31 11.62
N TRP A 88 -7.50 -8.51 11.06
CA TRP A 88 -6.48 -9.15 10.23
C TRP A 88 -6.41 -8.58 8.82
N SER A 89 -7.58 -8.38 8.21
CA SER A 89 -7.67 -7.84 6.85
C SER A 89 -7.51 -6.32 6.80
N SER A 90 -7.45 -5.62 7.93
CA SER A 90 -7.09 -4.19 7.93
C SER A 90 -5.57 -4.02 7.90
N VAL A 91 -4.80 -4.90 8.55
CA VAL A 91 -3.37 -4.67 8.79
C VAL A 91 -2.42 -5.47 7.91
N ALA A 92 -2.87 -6.52 7.22
CA ALA A 92 -2.03 -7.36 6.35
C ALA A 92 -2.66 -7.60 4.98
N LYS A 93 -1.86 -7.88 3.94
CA LYS A 93 -2.33 -8.16 2.56
C LYS A 93 -3.02 -9.54 2.49
N VAL A 94 -4.09 -9.73 3.28
CA VAL A 94 -4.92 -10.94 3.32
C VAL A 94 -6.40 -10.59 3.32
N ASP A 95 -7.13 -11.12 2.35
CA ASP A 95 -8.56 -10.94 2.21
C ASP A 95 -9.33 -12.21 2.51
N PHE A 96 -10.40 -12.06 3.27
CA PHE A 96 -11.38 -13.12 3.46
C PHE A 96 -12.62 -12.82 2.63
N VAL A 97 -12.91 -13.70 1.68
CA VAL A 97 -13.94 -13.46 0.63
C VAL A 97 -15.00 -14.56 0.59
N GLY A 98 -16.01 -14.40 -0.26
CA GLY A 98 -17.04 -15.40 -0.51
C GLY A 98 -18.22 -15.37 0.48
N TRP A 99 -17.94 -15.41 1.80
CA TRP A 99 -18.88 -15.38 2.95
C TRP A 99 -20.23 -16.11 2.74
N GLY A 100 -20.22 -17.13 1.89
CA GLY A 100 -21.40 -17.71 1.27
C GLY A 100 -21.92 -18.93 2.02
N VAL A 101 -22.78 -19.73 1.37
CA VAL A 101 -23.10 -21.08 1.86
C VAL A 101 -22.07 -22.06 1.31
N CYS A 102 -21.45 -22.86 2.17
CA CYS A 102 -20.50 -23.86 1.71
C CYS A 102 -21.15 -24.90 0.80
N THR A 103 -20.43 -25.26 -0.27
CA THR A 103 -20.75 -26.38 -1.15
C THR A 103 -19.83 -27.57 -0.87
N SER A 104 -20.06 -28.69 -1.55
CA SER A 104 -19.14 -29.84 -1.49
C SER A 104 -17.78 -29.57 -2.16
N ARG A 105 -17.63 -28.45 -2.88
CA ARG A 105 -16.38 -28.05 -3.55
C ARG A 105 -15.73 -26.82 -2.94
N SER A 106 -16.37 -26.18 -1.95
CA SER A 106 -15.80 -24.99 -1.31
C SER A 106 -14.43 -25.30 -0.71
N ARG A 107 -13.47 -24.45 -1.07
CA ARG A 107 -12.11 -24.34 -0.55
C ARG A 107 -12.07 -23.27 0.56
N GLY A 108 -10.90 -23.07 1.14
CA GLY A 108 -10.67 -22.08 2.20
C GLY A 108 -11.33 -22.47 3.53
N ILE A 109 -11.74 -21.46 4.30
CA ILE A 109 -12.26 -21.59 5.66
C ILE A 109 -13.75 -21.94 5.62
N ARG A 110 -14.08 -23.12 6.15
CA ARG A 110 -15.48 -23.56 6.30
C ARG A 110 -15.92 -23.47 7.75
N ILE A 111 -16.82 -22.52 8.01
CA ILE A 111 -17.32 -22.20 9.34
C ILE A 111 -18.59 -23.00 9.63
N ARG A 112 -18.57 -23.78 10.71
CA ARG A 112 -19.77 -24.40 11.27
C ARG A 112 -20.19 -23.67 12.54
N TRP A 113 -21.50 -23.49 12.71
CA TRP A 113 -22.08 -23.03 13.98
C TRP A 113 -22.28 -24.20 14.92
N ALA A 114 -21.68 -24.13 16.11
CA ALA A 114 -21.85 -25.14 17.14
C ALA A 114 -21.85 -24.51 18.54
N ASP A 115 -22.82 -24.89 19.37
CA ASP A 115 -22.82 -24.57 20.80
C ASP A 115 -21.86 -25.51 21.55
N ASP A 116 -20.57 -25.41 21.22
CA ASP A 116 -19.45 -26.08 21.84
C ASP A 116 -18.23 -25.13 21.95
N THR A 117 -17.07 -25.64 22.38
CA THR A 117 -15.84 -24.83 22.47
C THR A 117 -15.41 -24.40 21.06
N PRO A 118 -15.25 -23.09 20.80
CA PRO A 118 -14.68 -22.58 19.56
C PRO A 118 -13.30 -23.19 19.30
N ARG A 119 -12.98 -23.44 18.03
CA ARG A 119 -11.71 -24.02 17.61
C ARG A 119 -11.53 -24.04 16.09
N VAL A 120 -10.27 -24.01 15.67
CA VAL A 120 -9.79 -24.43 14.34
C VAL A 120 -9.18 -25.83 14.38
N MET A 121 -9.37 -26.63 13.32
CA MET A 121 -8.92 -28.03 13.24
C MET A 121 -7.45 -28.22 12.87
N ALA A 122 -6.84 -27.21 12.24
CA ALA A 122 -5.43 -27.14 11.87
C ALA A 122 -5.02 -25.66 11.75
N LEU A 123 -3.72 -25.37 11.64
CA LEU A 123 -3.25 -24.01 11.38
C LEU A 123 -3.22 -23.71 9.88
N GLY A 124 -3.47 -22.46 9.51
CA GLY A 124 -3.21 -21.95 8.16
C GLY A 124 -3.95 -22.70 7.05
N ASN A 125 -3.26 -22.94 5.94
CA ASN A 125 -3.73 -23.72 4.77
C ASN A 125 -4.13 -25.17 5.10
N GLY A 126 -3.83 -25.67 6.31
CA GLY A 126 -4.21 -27.00 6.76
C GLY A 126 -5.72 -27.20 6.90
N ILE A 127 -6.51 -26.12 6.95
CA ILE A 127 -7.98 -26.17 6.99
C ILE A 127 -8.65 -25.98 5.63
N ASP A 128 -7.89 -25.84 4.53
CA ASP A 128 -8.45 -25.59 3.20
C ASP A 128 -9.50 -26.63 2.77
N GLY A 129 -10.76 -26.18 2.70
CA GLY A 129 -11.90 -26.98 2.31
C GLY A 129 -12.32 -28.04 3.33
N MET A 130 -11.77 -28.01 4.55
CA MET A 130 -12.09 -28.97 5.60
C MET A 130 -13.50 -28.75 6.15
N VAL A 131 -14.36 -29.76 6.09
CA VAL A 131 -15.72 -29.69 6.66
C VAL A 131 -15.64 -29.46 8.16
N GLY A 132 -16.23 -28.37 8.63
CA GLY A 132 -16.10 -27.91 10.01
C GLY A 132 -14.67 -27.54 10.40
N GLY A 133 -13.85 -27.10 9.45
CA GLY A 133 -12.47 -26.68 9.67
C GLY A 133 -12.35 -25.59 10.72
N MET A 134 -13.34 -24.69 10.80
CA MET A 134 -13.54 -23.75 11.89
C MET A 134 -14.90 -23.96 12.54
N SER A 135 -14.94 -23.95 13.87
CA SER A 135 -16.15 -24.10 14.68
C SER A 135 -16.33 -22.86 15.53
N LEU A 136 -17.39 -22.08 15.28
CA LEU A 136 -17.73 -20.89 16.06
C LEU A 136 -19.01 -21.12 16.87
N ASN A 137 -19.10 -20.48 18.03
CA ASN A 137 -20.25 -20.57 18.92
C ASN A 137 -21.00 -19.24 18.96
N ASN A 138 -22.24 -19.23 18.49
CA ASN A 138 -23.10 -18.04 18.46
C ASN A 138 -24.11 -17.98 19.62
N THR A 139 -24.01 -18.88 20.59
CA THR A 139 -24.97 -18.94 21.71
C THR A 139 -24.32 -19.02 23.09
N PHE A 140 -23.13 -19.64 23.17
CA PHE A 140 -22.35 -19.85 24.40
C PHE A 140 -23.17 -20.42 25.57
N GLN A 141 -24.17 -21.28 25.28
CA GLN A 141 -25.05 -21.82 26.31
C GLN A 141 -24.48 -23.07 26.97
N ARG A 142 -23.72 -23.89 26.22
CA ARG A 142 -23.10 -25.13 26.73
C ARG A 142 -21.64 -24.96 27.10
N TRP A 143 -20.98 -23.95 26.54
CA TRP A 143 -19.63 -23.58 26.93
C TRP A 143 -19.72 -22.79 28.24
N ASN A 144 -19.03 -23.25 29.28
CA ASN A 144 -19.25 -22.82 30.67
C ASN A 144 -18.68 -21.42 30.97
N SER A 145 -19.02 -20.41 30.18
CA SER A 145 -18.72 -19.00 30.42
C SER A 145 -20.04 -18.23 30.57
N ALA A 146 -20.46 -18.07 31.83
CA ALA A 146 -21.66 -17.30 32.17
C ALA A 146 -21.62 -15.87 31.59
N ALA A 147 -20.41 -15.29 31.45
CA ALA A 147 -20.17 -14.01 30.80
C ALA A 147 -20.58 -14.03 29.32
N CYS A 148 -20.02 -14.92 28.49
CA CYS A 148 -20.35 -14.95 27.05
C CYS A 148 -21.79 -15.35 26.75
N SER A 149 -22.42 -16.16 27.61
CA SER A 149 -23.85 -16.46 27.44
C SER A 149 -24.75 -15.22 27.62
N SER A 150 -24.25 -14.17 28.28
CA SER A 150 -24.97 -12.91 28.49
C SER A 150 -24.66 -11.83 27.46
N THR A 151 -23.51 -11.92 26.78
CA THR A 151 -23.05 -11.03 25.71
C THR A 151 -22.49 -11.85 24.52
N PRO A 152 -23.32 -12.68 23.87
CA PRO A 152 -22.84 -13.62 22.85
C PRO A 152 -22.28 -12.93 21.62
N GLU A 153 -22.75 -11.74 21.25
CA GLU A 153 -22.20 -10.97 20.14
C GLU A 153 -20.77 -10.52 20.40
N GLU A 154 -20.50 -10.00 21.60
CA GLU A 154 -19.16 -9.52 22.01
C GLU A 154 -18.16 -10.68 22.08
N CYS A 155 -18.53 -11.79 22.73
CA CYS A 155 -17.65 -12.95 22.77
C CYS A 155 -17.45 -13.58 21.39
N LEU A 156 -18.45 -13.54 20.51
CA LEU A 156 -18.27 -14.04 19.15
C LEU A 156 -17.24 -13.21 18.38
N TYR A 157 -17.27 -11.88 18.52
CA TYR A 157 -16.25 -11.01 17.92
C TYR A 157 -14.85 -11.42 18.39
N LYS A 158 -14.64 -11.42 19.71
CA LYS A 158 -13.34 -11.75 20.36
C LYS A 158 -12.82 -13.12 19.93
N VAL A 159 -13.68 -14.13 19.98
CA VAL A 159 -13.34 -15.50 19.54
C VAL A 159 -13.01 -15.53 18.06
N SER A 160 -13.75 -14.81 17.21
CA SER A 160 -13.49 -14.82 15.77
C SER A 160 -12.11 -14.27 15.46
N VAL A 161 -11.70 -13.16 16.09
CA VAL A 161 -10.33 -12.64 15.95
C VAL A 161 -9.29 -13.72 16.27
N HIS A 162 -9.43 -14.38 17.42
CA HIS A 162 -8.51 -15.45 17.84
C HIS A 162 -8.47 -16.65 16.87
N GLU A 163 -9.64 -17.19 16.50
CA GLU A 163 -9.71 -18.38 15.63
C GLU A 163 -9.23 -18.05 14.21
N PHE A 164 -9.41 -16.82 13.73
CA PHE A 164 -8.84 -16.41 12.46
C PHE A 164 -7.31 -16.23 12.54
N GLY A 165 -6.74 -15.88 13.69
CA GLY A 165 -5.30 -15.97 13.92
C GLY A 165 -4.75 -17.39 13.67
N HIS A 166 -5.44 -18.41 14.20
CA HIS A 166 -5.11 -19.82 13.87
C HIS A 166 -5.29 -20.14 12.38
N ALA A 167 -6.37 -19.65 11.77
CA ALA A 167 -6.62 -19.83 10.34
C ALA A 167 -5.56 -19.15 9.47
N LEU A 168 -4.85 -18.14 9.98
CA LEU A 168 -3.72 -17.46 9.34
C LEU A 168 -2.37 -18.13 9.63
N GLY A 169 -2.33 -19.15 10.49
CA GLY A 169 -1.12 -19.90 10.80
C GLY A 169 -0.51 -19.60 12.17
N LEU A 170 -1.08 -18.69 12.95
CA LEU A 170 -0.60 -18.34 14.28
C LEU A 170 -0.94 -19.45 15.29
N ALA A 171 0.07 -19.92 16.01
CA ALA A 171 -0.08 -20.81 17.15
C ALA A 171 -0.27 -20.01 18.43
N HIS A 172 -0.67 -20.70 19.52
CA HIS A 172 -0.79 -20.05 20.82
C HIS A 172 0.55 -19.53 21.33
N GLU A 173 0.58 -18.29 21.84
CA GLU A 173 1.79 -17.66 22.34
C GLU A 173 2.32 -18.38 23.60
N HIS A 174 1.43 -18.83 24.48
CA HIS A 174 1.77 -19.63 25.67
C HIS A 174 2.29 -21.05 25.36
N ASN A 175 2.34 -21.46 24.09
CA ASN A 175 3.02 -22.70 23.68
C ASN A 175 4.53 -22.52 23.49
N ARG A 176 5.02 -21.28 23.50
CA ARG A 176 6.41 -20.98 23.19
C ARG A 176 7.36 -21.50 24.27
N SER A 177 8.62 -21.62 23.89
CA SER A 177 9.66 -22.07 24.82
C SER A 177 10.11 -21.00 25.82
N ASP A 178 9.81 -19.73 25.54
CA ASP A 178 10.15 -18.54 26.34
C ASP A 178 8.95 -17.99 27.14
N THR A 179 7.84 -18.72 27.20
CA THR A 179 6.66 -18.36 27.99
C THR A 179 7.02 -18.03 29.45
N PRO A 180 6.56 -16.89 29.99
CA PRO A 180 6.84 -16.48 31.36
C PRO A 180 6.45 -17.52 32.41
N ALA A 181 7.21 -17.61 33.50
CA ALA A 181 7.02 -18.64 34.52
C ALA A 181 5.75 -18.46 35.37
N ASP A 182 5.12 -17.29 35.30
CA ASP A 182 3.86 -16.92 35.93
C ASP A 182 2.63 -17.21 35.06
N CYS A 183 2.83 -17.56 33.78
CA CYS A 183 1.79 -18.10 32.91
C CYS A 183 1.35 -19.49 33.42
N ASP A 184 0.08 -19.62 33.79
CA ASP A 184 -0.48 -20.85 34.39
C ASP A 184 -1.27 -21.72 33.40
N GLN A 185 -1.26 -21.36 32.12
CA GLN A 185 -1.93 -22.10 31.05
C GLN A 185 -1.02 -23.23 30.54
N ASP A 186 -1.57 -24.45 30.50
CA ASP A 186 -0.91 -25.57 29.82
C ASP A 186 -0.87 -25.31 28.31
N PRO A 187 0.19 -25.74 27.59
CA PRO A 187 0.25 -25.64 26.13
C PRO A 187 -0.90 -26.39 25.43
N GLN A 188 -1.49 -25.77 24.42
CA GLN A 188 -2.70 -26.23 23.73
C GLN A 188 -2.59 -26.17 22.21
N GLY A 189 -3.18 -27.13 21.51
CA GLY A 189 -3.26 -27.13 20.05
C GLY A 189 -1.93 -27.45 19.35
N THR A 190 -1.77 -26.96 18.13
CA THR A 190 -0.57 -27.16 17.32
C THR A 190 0.55 -26.24 17.80
N MET A 191 1.78 -26.76 17.85
CA MET A 191 2.98 -25.98 18.16
C MET A 191 3.45 -25.25 16.90
N GLY A 192 3.76 -23.96 17.02
CA GLY A 192 4.48 -23.21 15.99
C GLY A 192 5.85 -23.82 15.70
N ASP A 193 6.38 -23.58 14.50
CA ASP A 193 7.74 -23.95 14.10
C ASP A 193 8.67 -22.73 13.98
N LEU A 194 8.12 -21.51 13.97
CA LEU A 194 8.86 -20.26 13.95
C LEU A 194 8.41 -19.35 15.12
N MET A 195 9.37 -19.00 15.98
CA MET A 195 9.24 -17.87 16.90
C MET A 195 9.68 -16.62 16.14
N ILE A 196 8.74 -15.72 15.96
CA ILE A 196 8.94 -14.35 15.51
C ILE A 196 9.22 -13.56 16.81
N GLY A 197 10.39 -12.93 16.88
CA GLY A 197 11.11 -12.42 18.08
C GLY A 197 10.55 -12.77 19.47
N ALA A 198 10.27 -11.78 20.34
CA ALA A 198 10.02 -12.01 21.79
C ALA A 198 8.57 -12.43 22.11
N TYR A 199 8.37 -13.00 23.31
CA TYR A 199 7.04 -13.32 23.85
C TYR A 199 6.13 -12.08 23.89
N ASP A 200 4.89 -12.25 23.45
CA ASP A 200 3.88 -11.20 23.47
C ASP A 200 2.81 -11.44 24.56
N ASP A 201 2.93 -10.66 25.64
CA ASP A 201 1.98 -10.73 26.77
C ASP A 201 0.56 -10.34 26.33
N ASP A 202 0.44 -9.45 25.35
CA ASP A 202 -0.83 -8.86 24.91
C ASP A 202 -1.41 -9.54 23.66
N SER A 203 -0.78 -10.59 23.15
CA SER A 203 -1.27 -11.27 21.94
C SER A 203 -2.67 -11.83 22.10
N VAL A 204 -3.51 -11.70 21.07
CA VAL A 204 -4.81 -12.38 21.01
C VAL A 204 -4.67 -13.90 21.04
N MET A 205 -3.47 -14.44 20.76
CA MET A 205 -3.12 -15.86 20.83
C MET A 205 -2.60 -16.29 22.21
N ASN A 206 -2.58 -15.39 23.20
CA ASN A 206 -2.05 -15.65 24.55
C ASN A 206 -3.15 -15.75 25.62
N TYR A 207 -3.49 -16.97 26.06
CA TYR A 207 -4.43 -17.17 27.19
C TYR A 207 -3.87 -16.86 28.58
N CYS A 208 -2.58 -16.53 28.70
CA CYS A 208 -2.01 -15.99 29.94
C CYS A 208 -2.18 -14.47 30.07
N ASN A 209 -2.76 -13.81 29.05
CA ASN A 209 -3.21 -12.42 29.15
C ASN A 209 -4.33 -12.31 30.21
N ASP A 210 -4.25 -11.28 31.06
CA ASP A 210 -5.26 -10.98 32.08
C ASP A 210 -6.67 -10.75 31.47
N ASP A 211 -6.72 -10.25 30.23
CA ASP A 211 -7.92 -10.01 29.42
C ASP A 211 -8.22 -11.16 28.43
N TRP A 212 -7.73 -12.37 28.74
CA TRP A 212 -7.94 -13.64 28.04
C TRP A 212 -7.38 -13.74 26.62
N ASN A 213 -7.91 -12.98 25.67
CA ASN A 213 -7.44 -12.92 24.29
C ASN A 213 -7.30 -11.46 23.84
N ASN A 214 -6.81 -10.63 24.78
CA ASN A 214 -6.71 -9.19 24.67
C ASN A 214 -8.03 -8.51 24.25
N ASP A 215 -9.15 -9.07 24.70
CA ASP A 215 -10.49 -8.64 24.29
C ASP A 215 -10.70 -8.53 22.76
N GLY A 216 -9.96 -9.34 21.97
CA GLY A 216 -10.02 -9.34 20.51
C GLY A 216 -9.32 -8.14 19.85
N VAL A 217 -8.51 -7.38 20.59
CA VAL A 217 -7.67 -6.29 20.07
C VAL A 217 -6.31 -6.88 19.72
N LEU A 218 -5.86 -6.70 18.48
CA LEU A 218 -4.52 -7.15 18.08
C LEU A 218 -3.45 -6.37 18.85
N SER A 219 -2.47 -7.06 19.40
CA SER A 219 -1.24 -6.41 19.85
C SER A 219 -0.37 -6.02 18.65
N LEU A 220 0.63 -5.16 18.87
CA LEU A 220 1.66 -4.89 17.86
C LEU A 220 2.39 -6.17 17.41
N GLY A 221 2.53 -7.16 18.31
CA GLY A 221 3.13 -8.45 17.96
C GLY A 221 2.24 -9.27 17.04
N ASP A 222 0.93 -9.30 17.26
CA ASP A 222 -0.02 -9.95 16.36
C ASP A 222 0.01 -9.33 14.95
N VAL A 223 -0.01 -7.99 14.88
CA VAL A 223 0.06 -7.22 13.63
C VAL A 223 1.36 -7.54 12.89
N ARG A 224 2.52 -7.43 13.55
CA ARG A 224 3.81 -7.73 12.94
C ARG A 224 3.93 -9.19 12.51
N ALA A 225 3.37 -10.14 13.26
CA ALA A 225 3.36 -11.55 12.89
C ALA A 225 2.57 -11.79 11.60
N VAL A 226 1.39 -11.18 11.47
CA VAL A 226 0.56 -11.36 10.27
C VAL A 226 1.13 -10.59 9.07
N ARG A 227 1.69 -9.39 9.27
CA ARG A 227 2.40 -8.62 8.24
C ARG A 227 3.63 -9.38 7.75
N PHE A 228 4.42 -9.99 8.64
CA PHE A 228 5.54 -10.85 8.25
C PHE A 228 5.10 -12.07 7.41
N LEU A 229 3.91 -12.61 7.67
CA LEU A 229 3.39 -13.75 6.91
C LEU A 229 2.78 -13.33 5.56
N TYR A 230 2.05 -12.22 5.51
CA TYR A 230 1.19 -11.90 4.38
C TYR A 230 1.50 -10.56 3.70
N GLY A 231 2.48 -9.79 4.18
CA GLY A 231 2.77 -8.42 3.77
C GLY A 231 1.91 -7.40 4.54
N SER A 232 2.40 -6.16 4.64
CA SER A 232 1.64 -5.04 5.23
C SER A 232 0.51 -4.64 4.30
N ARG A 233 -0.73 -4.61 4.82
CA ARG A 233 -1.79 -3.83 4.18
C ARG A 233 -1.85 -2.53 4.94
N THR A 234 -1.60 -1.45 4.23
CA THR A 234 -1.92 -0.12 4.67
C THR A 234 -3.39 0.10 4.29
N PRO A 235 -4.35 0.17 5.25
CA PRO A 235 -5.56 0.92 4.98
C PRO A 235 -5.07 2.32 4.57
N HIS A 236 -5.50 2.82 3.41
CA HIS A 236 -5.13 4.18 3.02
C HIS A 236 -5.54 5.17 4.12
N ALA A 237 -4.57 5.91 4.66
CA ALA A 237 -4.73 7.06 5.54
C ALA A 237 -5.70 6.86 6.71
N ASP A 238 -5.36 6.11 7.74
CA ASP A 238 -6.07 6.09 9.03
C ASP A 238 -5.23 6.78 10.11
N PHE A 239 -5.36 8.11 10.22
CA PHE A 239 -4.51 8.90 11.10
C PHE A 239 -4.91 8.78 12.58
N ASP A 240 -6.15 8.37 12.87
CA ASP A 240 -6.72 8.32 14.22
C ASP A 240 -7.04 6.90 14.73
N GLY A 241 -6.80 5.89 13.90
CA GLY A 241 -6.85 4.47 14.23
C GLY A 241 -8.27 3.96 14.43
N ASP A 242 -9.28 4.61 13.84
CA ASP A 242 -10.68 4.23 14.01
C ASP A 242 -11.16 3.12 13.04
N GLY A 243 -10.27 2.68 12.14
CA GLY A 243 -10.49 1.62 11.15
C GLY A 243 -11.14 2.12 9.86
N TYR A 244 -11.36 3.42 9.71
CA TYR A 244 -11.89 4.04 8.49
C TYR A 244 -10.86 5.00 7.89
N ALA A 245 -10.52 4.77 6.62
CA ALA A 245 -9.70 5.69 5.84
C ALA A 245 -10.20 7.15 5.91
N ASP A 246 -9.32 8.03 6.36
CA ASP A 246 -9.33 9.48 6.27
C ASP A 246 -8.95 9.94 4.86
N LEU A 247 -9.21 11.22 4.58
CA LEU A 247 -8.81 11.89 3.36
C LEU A 247 -7.93 13.09 3.69
N VAL A 248 -6.76 13.15 3.08
CA VAL A 248 -5.90 14.33 3.08
C VAL A 248 -5.91 15.04 1.71
N VAL A 249 -6.05 16.36 1.72
CA VAL A 249 -6.17 17.19 0.52
C VAL A 249 -5.16 18.32 0.57
N GLY A 250 -4.25 18.36 -0.40
CA GLY A 250 -3.32 19.45 -0.59
C GLY A 250 -3.99 20.66 -1.21
N VAL A 251 -3.72 21.84 -0.66
CA VAL A 251 -4.14 23.14 -1.20
C VAL A 251 -2.90 24.00 -1.43
N PRO A 252 -2.00 23.61 -2.36
CA PRO A 252 -0.67 24.22 -2.49
C PRO A 252 -0.67 25.69 -2.89
N SER A 253 -1.80 26.21 -3.41
CA SER A 253 -1.95 27.63 -3.75
C SER A 253 -2.74 28.43 -2.70
N GLU A 254 -2.92 27.91 -1.49
CA GLU A 254 -3.57 28.64 -0.41
C GLU A 254 -2.68 29.80 0.09
N ASP A 255 -3.30 30.97 0.28
CA ASP A 255 -2.66 32.13 0.88
C ASP A 255 -2.69 32.02 2.41
N VAL A 256 -1.52 31.91 3.05
CA VAL A 256 -1.45 31.84 4.51
C VAL A 256 -1.28 33.25 5.10
N GLY A 257 -2.40 33.87 5.46
CA GLY A 257 -2.44 35.22 5.99
C GLY A 257 -2.14 36.28 4.93
N SER A 258 -0.90 36.76 4.85
CA SER A 258 -0.44 37.67 3.79
C SER A 258 0.63 37.08 2.87
N VAL A 259 1.03 35.83 3.15
CA VAL A 259 2.03 35.09 2.38
C VAL A 259 1.27 34.38 1.26
N LYS A 260 1.69 34.61 0.01
CA LYS A 260 0.95 34.14 -1.16
C LYS A 260 1.32 32.73 -1.55
N ASP A 261 0.34 31.94 -1.99
CA ASP A 261 0.58 30.58 -2.53
C ASP A 261 1.49 29.75 -1.61
N ALA A 262 1.36 29.94 -0.29
CA ALA A 262 2.23 29.31 0.70
C ALA A 262 1.83 27.85 0.94
N GLY A 263 0.55 27.54 0.70
CA GLY A 263 -0.01 26.20 0.76
C GLY A 263 -0.60 25.83 2.12
N SER A 264 -1.55 24.89 2.09
CA SER A 264 -2.09 24.21 3.27
C SER A 264 -2.46 22.77 2.92
N VAL A 265 -2.78 21.98 3.95
CA VAL A 265 -3.30 20.63 3.84
C VAL A 265 -4.53 20.50 4.73
N GLN A 266 -5.62 19.97 4.17
CA GLN A 266 -6.85 19.67 4.91
C GLN A 266 -7.01 18.17 5.12
N VAL A 267 -7.46 17.76 6.30
CA VAL A 267 -7.69 16.36 6.68
C VAL A 267 -9.16 16.21 7.05
N LEU A 268 -9.84 15.24 6.43
CA LEU A 268 -11.23 14.89 6.67
C LEU A 268 -11.30 13.45 7.17
N HIS A 269 -11.85 13.25 8.36
CA HIS A 269 -11.88 11.91 8.94
C HIS A 269 -12.86 10.97 8.25
N GLY A 270 -12.42 9.72 8.14
CA GLY A 270 -13.23 8.57 7.76
C GLY A 270 -14.31 8.27 8.78
N SER A 271 -15.30 7.48 8.37
CA SER A 271 -16.23 6.82 9.31
C SER A 271 -17.04 5.75 8.60
N SER A 272 -17.81 4.98 9.38
CA SER A 272 -18.86 4.09 8.88
C SER A 272 -19.90 4.74 7.96
N ASN A 273 -20.03 6.08 7.98
CA ASN A 273 -20.93 6.83 7.09
C ASN A 273 -20.20 7.53 5.93
N GLY A 274 -18.91 7.25 5.74
CA GLY A 274 -18.01 7.95 4.82
C GLY A 274 -17.32 9.16 5.47
N LEU A 275 -16.70 9.99 4.62
CA LEU A 275 -15.94 11.17 5.04
C LEU A 275 -16.81 12.19 5.79
N GLN A 276 -16.27 12.73 6.87
CA GLN A 276 -16.91 13.77 7.68
C GLN A 276 -16.04 15.03 7.71
N ALA A 277 -16.67 16.19 7.51
CA ALA A 277 -16.02 17.49 7.69
C ALA A 277 -16.13 18.00 9.15
N LEU A 278 -16.56 17.14 10.09
CA LEU A 278 -16.71 17.54 11.48
C LEU A 278 -15.38 17.30 12.21
N ASN A 279 -14.77 18.37 12.72
CA ASN A 279 -13.41 18.35 13.30
C ASN A 279 -12.31 18.11 12.25
N ASP A 280 -12.54 18.57 11.02
CA ASP A 280 -11.50 18.63 10.00
C ASP A 280 -10.29 19.41 10.51
N LEU A 281 -9.10 18.93 10.13
CA LEU A 281 -7.84 19.57 10.48
C LEU A 281 -7.35 20.37 9.27
N ASP A 282 -6.83 21.56 9.52
CA ASP A 282 -6.12 22.36 8.51
C ASP A 282 -4.71 22.68 9.04
N PHE A 283 -3.72 22.21 8.31
CA PHE A 283 -2.32 22.44 8.59
C PHE A 283 -1.71 23.34 7.52
N ASN A 284 -1.04 24.39 7.97
CA ASN A 284 -0.18 25.22 7.14
C ASN A 284 1.05 25.59 7.97
N ARG A 285 2.08 26.17 7.35
CA ARG A 285 3.33 26.52 8.05
C ARG A 285 3.23 27.72 9.02
N ASN A 286 2.02 28.21 9.30
CA ASN A 286 1.74 29.09 10.44
C ASN A 286 0.90 28.42 11.54
N SER A 287 0.47 27.17 11.34
CA SER A 287 -0.21 26.36 12.35
C SER A 287 0.72 26.07 13.52
N SER A 288 0.17 26.00 14.73
CA SER A 288 0.97 25.73 15.94
C SER A 288 1.56 24.32 15.87
N GLY A 289 2.88 24.19 16.03
CA GLY A 289 3.58 22.92 16.03
C GLY A 289 4.36 22.67 14.73
N VAL A 290 3.82 23.12 13.59
CA VAL A 290 4.48 23.03 12.28
C VAL A 290 5.75 23.88 12.30
N LEU A 291 6.86 23.26 11.88
CA LEU A 291 8.18 23.88 11.81
C LEU A 291 8.31 24.75 10.56
N ALA A 292 9.35 25.60 10.56
CA ALA A 292 9.56 26.66 9.57
C ALA A 292 8.36 27.62 9.43
N ALA A 293 8.58 28.79 8.83
CA ALA A 293 7.50 29.75 8.61
C ALA A 293 7.05 29.71 7.16
N ALA A 294 5.78 30.00 6.90
CA ALA A 294 5.26 30.15 5.55
C ALA A 294 6.05 31.20 4.73
N GLY A 295 6.59 30.78 3.59
CA GLY A 295 7.20 31.60 2.53
C GLY A 295 6.29 31.76 1.30
N ASP A 296 6.57 32.81 0.51
CA ASP A 296 5.79 33.13 -0.69
C ASP A 296 6.06 32.09 -1.79
N SER A 297 5.00 31.45 -2.28
CA SER A 297 5.04 30.43 -3.34
C SER A 297 5.72 29.13 -2.95
N ASP A 298 5.85 28.83 -1.66
CA ASP A 298 6.53 27.61 -1.18
C ASP A 298 5.70 26.32 -1.42
N ARG A 299 4.37 26.47 -1.57
CA ARG A 299 3.43 25.39 -1.96
C ARG A 299 3.39 24.17 -1.04
N PHE A 300 3.26 24.41 0.26
CA PHE A 300 3.02 23.35 1.24
C PHE A 300 1.79 22.52 0.85
N GLY A 301 1.96 21.20 0.74
CA GLY A 301 0.90 20.29 0.28
C GLY A 301 0.83 20.12 -1.24
N GLU A 302 1.90 20.41 -1.99
CA GLU A 302 1.95 20.13 -3.44
C GLU A 302 2.05 18.63 -3.74
N ALA A 303 2.69 17.87 -2.85
CA ALA A 303 2.73 16.42 -2.88
C ALA A 303 2.43 15.87 -1.48
N LEU A 304 1.74 14.73 -1.39
CA LEU A 304 1.32 14.10 -0.13
C LEU A 304 1.61 12.60 -0.19
N GLY A 305 2.15 12.06 0.89
CA GLY A 305 2.41 10.63 1.08
C GLY A 305 1.89 10.21 2.44
N VAL A 306 1.30 9.03 2.52
CA VAL A 306 0.70 8.51 3.75
C VAL A 306 1.18 7.09 3.99
N GLY A 307 1.61 6.81 5.21
CA GLY A 307 2.03 5.49 5.68
C GLY A 307 2.51 5.53 7.12
N ASP A 308 2.69 4.36 7.71
CA ASP A 308 3.12 4.13 9.09
C ASP A 308 4.65 4.09 9.15
N PHE A 309 5.30 5.25 9.21
CA PHE A 309 6.77 5.33 9.15
C PHE A 309 7.43 4.97 10.48
N ASP A 310 6.69 4.99 11.59
CA ASP A 310 7.18 4.67 12.94
C ASP A 310 6.64 3.37 13.57
N GLY A 311 5.76 2.68 12.86
CA GLY A 311 5.23 1.36 13.20
C GLY A 311 4.35 1.36 14.44
N ASP A 312 3.70 2.49 14.72
CA ASP A 312 2.79 2.67 15.85
C ASP A 312 1.32 2.38 15.49
N THR A 313 1.06 1.98 14.24
CA THR A 313 -0.23 1.61 13.63
C THR A 313 -1.17 2.75 13.28
N TYR A 314 -0.78 4.00 13.55
CA TYR A 314 -1.47 5.16 12.99
C TYR A 314 -0.71 5.60 11.75
N ASP A 315 -1.42 5.88 10.66
CA ASP A 315 -0.72 6.41 9.49
C ASP A 315 -0.18 7.81 9.81
N ASP A 316 0.93 8.16 9.18
CA ASP A 316 1.58 9.46 9.24
C ASP A 316 1.45 10.19 7.90
N LEU A 317 1.73 11.49 7.89
CA LEU A 317 1.61 12.34 6.71
C LEU A 317 2.93 13.01 6.34
N ALA A 318 3.47 12.61 5.19
CA ALA A 318 4.54 13.31 4.50
C ALA A 318 3.97 14.40 3.57
N ILE A 319 4.51 15.62 3.65
CA ILE A 319 4.02 16.82 2.95
C ILE A 319 5.16 17.50 2.21
N GLY A 320 5.09 17.48 0.87
CA GLY A 320 6.04 18.16 0.01
C GLY A 320 5.87 19.68 0.02
N VAL A 321 7.01 20.39 0.06
CA VAL A 321 7.13 21.85 -0.03
C VAL A 321 8.22 22.19 -1.04
N PRO A 322 8.01 21.86 -2.33
CA PRO A 322 9.08 21.87 -3.33
C PRO A 322 9.69 23.24 -3.60
N ARG A 323 9.03 24.33 -3.21
CA ARG A 323 9.54 25.69 -3.44
C ARG A 323 10.04 26.35 -2.16
N ASP A 324 10.25 25.56 -1.10
CA ASP A 324 10.80 26.08 0.15
C ASP A 324 12.21 26.64 -0.02
N ASP A 325 12.44 27.79 0.63
CA ASP A 325 13.72 28.48 0.70
C ASP A 325 14.50 28.02 1.94
N VAL A 326 15.19 26.89 1.81
CA VAL A 326 15.87 26.26 2.94
C VAL A 326 17.22 26.92 3.21
N SER A 327 17.43 27.41 4.43
CA SER A 327 18.70 28.01 4.88
C SER A 327 19.25 29.11 3.93
N GLY A 328 18.35 29.81 3.23
CA GLY A 328 18.69 30.88 2.27
C GLY A 328 19.04 30.40 0.85
N VAL A 329 18.85 29.12 0.55
CA VAL A 329 18.94 28.54 -0.79
C VAL A 329 17.54 28.52 -1.41
N LEU A 330 17.39 29.21 -2.53
CA LEU A 330 16.09 29.43 -3.19
C LEU A 330 15.51 28.14 -3.78
N GLU A 331 14.25 27.84 -3.50
CA GLU A 331 13.52 26.66 -4.03
C GLU A 331 14.35 25.36 -3.91
N ALA A 332 15.06 25.17 -2.81
CA ALA A 332 15.77 23.92 -2.54
C ALA A 332 14.77 22.78 -2.30
N GLY A 333 13.62 23.13 -1.71
CA GLY A 333 12.55 22.19 -1.38
C GLY A 333 12.80 21.45 -0.07
N SER A 334 11.69 21.02 0.55
CA SER A 334 11.68 20.25 1.80
C SER A 334 10.46 19.34 1.85
N VAL A 335 10.48 18.41 2.79
CA VAL A 335 9.33 17.56 3.16
C VAL A 335 9.11 17.66 4.66
N HIS A 336 7.85 17.87 5.06
CA HIS A 336 7.41 17.78 6.45
C HIS A 336 6.83 16.40 6.73
N LEU A 337 7.00 15.90 7.94
CA LEU A 337 6.40 14.66 8.43
C LEU A 337 5.60 14.95 9.69
N LEU A 338 4.29 14.76 9.62
CA LEU A 338 3.38 14.88 10.75
C LEU A 338 2.93 13.48 11.18
N TYR A 339 3.12 13.14 12.45
CA TYR A 339 2.78 11.81 12.94
C TYR A 339 1.29 11.67 13.27
N GLY A 340 0.75 10.49 12.97
CA GLY A 340 -0.56 10.02 13.41
C GLY A 340 -0.60 9.79 14.92
N GLY A 341 -1.75 9.38 15.43
CA GLY A 341 -1.84 8.93 16.81
C GLY A 341 -3.23 9.02 17.42
N PRO A 342 -3.34 8.77 18.73
CA PRO A 342 -4.62 8.82 19.45
C PRO A 342 -5.28 10.20 19.34
N GLY A 343 -6.28 10.33 18.48
CA GLY A 343 -6.98 11.59 18.19
C GLY A 343 -6.55 12.32 16.92
N SER A 344 -5.86 11.64 15.99
CA SER A 344 -5.41 12.08 14.66
C SER A 344 -4.05 12.80 14.62
N LEU A 345 -3.67 13.26 13.42
CA LEU A 345 -2.42 13.93 13.08
C LEU A 345 -2.05 15.04 14.07
N SER A 346 -0.79 15.04 14.48
CA SER A 346 -0.22 16.06 15.36
C SER A 346 0.91 16.81 14.67
N ALA A 347 0.77 18.14 14.60
CA ALA A 347 1.88 19.02 14.23
C ALA A 347 2.95 19.13 15.32
N ASN A 348 2.68 18.71 16.57
CA ASN A 348 3.71 18.68 17.60
C ASN A 348 4.64 17.50 17.33
N GLY A 349 5.89 17.79 17.01
CA GLY A 349 6.85 16.77 16.60
C GLY A 349 7.08 16.71 15.09
N ASP A 350 6.52 17.67 14.33
CA ASP A 350 6.83 17.86 12.91
C ASP A 350 8.34 17.74 12.65
N ALA A 351 8.70 16.80 11.78
CA ALA A 351 10.05 16.58 11.32
C ALA A 351 10.19 17.13 9.89
N VAL A 352 11.28 17.84 9.63
CA VAL A 352 11.55 18.44 8.32
C VAL A 352 12.80 17.82 7.73
N PHE A 353 12.70 17.38 6.49
CA PHE A 353 13.78 16.80 5.71
C PHE A 353 14.07 17.71 4.51
N ASP A 354 15.33 18.08 4.33
CA ASP A 354 15.78 18.90 3.20
C ASP A 354 17.06 18.33 2.57
N GLY A 355 17.48 18.87 1.42
CA GLY A 355 18.67 18.42 0.68
C GLY A 355 19.98 18.36 1.50
N GLY A 356 20.04 19.00 2.66
CA GLY A 356 21.14 18.91 3.63
C GLY A 356 21.12 17.66 4.51
N ASP A 357 19.97 17.01 4.68
CA ASP A 357 19.79 15.78 5.45
C ASP A 357 20.11 14.52 4.61
N PHE A 358 20.07 14.63 3.27
CA PHE A 358 20.40 13.56 2.32
C PHE A 358 21.92 13.40 2.14
N GLY A 359 22.44 12.19 2.36
CA GLY A 359 23.81 11.84 2.78
C GLY A 359 24.92 11.91 1.73
N PHE A 360 24.67 12.41 0.51
CA PHE A 360 25.63 12.38 -0.60
C PHE A 360 26.35 13.70 -0.93
N GLY A 361 26.19 14.74 -0.10
CA GLY A 361 27.11 15.87 -0.10
C GLY A 361 26.99 16.84 -1.29
N MET A 362 25.85 16.81 -2.00
CA MET A 362 25.44 17.93 -2.86
C MET A 362 24.88 19.08 -2.01
N GLY A 363 24.28 18.74 -0.86
CA GLY A 363 23.66 19.68 0.06
C GLY A 363 22.49 20.41 -0.58
N LEU A 364 22.11 21.54 0.01
CA LEU A 364 21.08 22.42 -0.54
C LEU A 364 21.56 23.07 -1.84
N VAL A 365 20.89 22.74 -2.94
CA VAL A 365 21.10 23.37 -4.26
C VAL A 365 19.84 24.12 -4.65
N ALA A 366 20.04 25.31 -5.21
CA ALA A 366 18.91 26.17 -5.58
C ALA A 366 18.17 25.58 -6.76
N ASN A 367 16.85 25.57 -6.68
CA ASN A 367 15.94 25.05 -7.69
C ASN A 367 15.80 23.52 -7.78
N ASP A 368 16.42 22.71 -6.93
CA ASP A 368 16.27 21.25 -7.00
C ASP A 368 14.82 20.76 -6.79
N ARG A 369 14.03 21.54 -6.04
CA ARG A 369 12.63 21.27 -5.70
C ARG A 369 12.37 19.88 -5.12
N LEU A 370 13.17 19.50 -4.13
CA LEU A 370 12.91 18.32 -3.32
C LEU A 370 11.48 18.37 -2.74
N GLY A 371 10.76 17.25 -2.82
CA GLY A 371 9.36 17.17 -2.37
C GLY A 371 8.35 17.56 -3.45
N SER A 372 8.76 17.61 -4.73
CA SER A 372 7.82 17.85 -5.84
C SER A 372 6.89 16.68 -6.11
N ALA A 373 7.33 15.48 -5.74
CA ALA A 373 6.58 14.23 -5.78
C ALA A 373 7.00 13.39 -4.58
N VAL A 374 6.08 12.62 -4.04
CA VAL A 374 6.36 11.66 -2.97
C VAL A 374 5.62 10.35 -3.25
N ALA A 375 6.15 9.25 -2.75
CA ALA A 375 5.49 7.95 -2.73
C ALA A 375 5.89 7.20 -1.46
N VAL A 376 5.07 6.23 -1.08
CA VAL A 376 5.23 5.47 0.16
C VAL A 376 5.09 3.99 -0.13
N GLY A 377 5.93 3.17 0.47
CA GLY A 377 5.92 1.70 0.37
C GLY A 377 7.00 1.09 1.26
N ASP A 378 6.91 -0.20 1.56
CA ASP A 378 7.91 -0.94 2.34
C ASP A 378 8.89 -1.63 1.37
N PHE A 379 9.95 -0.92 0.97
CA PHE A 379 10.89 -1.40 -0.08
C PHE A 379 11.93 -2.38 0.46
N ASP A 380 12.02 -2.54 1.78
CA ASP A 380 12.93 -3.48 2.42
C ASP A 380 12.25 -4.54 3.30
N ASP A 381 10.92 -4.58 3.35
CA ASP A 381 10.10 -5.55 4.08
C ASP A 381 10.53 -5.68 5.55
N ASP A 382 10.79 -4.53 6.19
CA ASP A 382 11.07 -4.45 7.62
C ASP A 382 9.81 -4.14 8.48
N GLY A 383 8.70 -3.85 7.82
CA GLY A 383 7.38 -3.61 8.40
C GLY A 383 7.11 -2.15 8.79
N PHE A 384 8.00 -1.23 8.42
CA PHE A 384 7.79 0.21 8.46
C PHE A 384 7.66 0.74 7.03
N ASP A 385 6.74 1.66 6.78
CA ASP A 385 6.68 2.27 5.46
C ASP A 385 7.92 3.16 5.23
N ASP A 386 8.43 3.22 4.00
CA ASP A 386 9.51 4.10 3.57
C ASP A 386 8.96 5.26 2.73
N LEU A 387 9.68 6.38 2.71
CA LEU A 387 9.31 7.56 1.95
C LEU A 387 10.24 7.80 0.75
N VAL A 388 9.67 7.77 -0.45
CA VAL A 388 10.31 8.27 -1.69
C VAL A 388 10.04 9.76 -1.82
N VAL A 389 11.09 10.54 -2.09
CA VAL A 389 11.01 11.99 -2.28
C VAL A 389 11.68 12.41 -3.59
N GLY A 390 10.89 12.91 -4.53
CA GLY A 390 11.35 13.41 -5.82
C GLY A 390 11.99 14.80 -5.74
N ALA A 391 13.15 14.94 -6.39
CA ALA A 391 13.82 16.20 -6.69
C ALA A 391 14.04 16.30 -8.21
N PRO A 392 12.97 16.49 -9.00
CA PRO A 392 13.01 16.38 -10.46
C PRO A 392 13.96 17.40 -11.10
N ARG A 393 14.28 18.51 -10.44
CA ARG A 393 15.22 19.51 -10.97
C ARG A 393 16.61 19.41 -10.38
N GLN A 394 16.92 18.31 -9.71
CA GLN A 394 18.24 18.11 -9.16
C GLN A 394 19.29 18.04 -10.27
N ASP A 395 20.27 18.94 -10.20
CA ASP A 395 21.43 18.92 -11.07
C ASP A 395 22.31 17.70 -10.74
N LEU A 396 22.81 16.96 -11.74
CA LEU A 396 23.73 15.84 -11.53
C LEU A 396 25.17 16.17 -12.01
N PRO A 397 26.21 15.80 -11.25
CA PRO A 397 27.58 15.94 -11.70
C PRO A 397 27.89 15.12 -12.97
N PRO A 398 28.80 15.58 -13.84
CA PRO A 398 29.55 16.81 -13.72
C PRO A 398 28.81 18.06 -14.22
N PHE A 399 27.81 17.97 -15.12
CA PHE A 399 27.14 19.13 -15.75
C PHE A 399 25.74 18.81 -16.32
N LEU A 400 24.97 17.92 -15.71
CA LEU A 400 23.63 17.56 -16.19
C LEU A 400 22.58 18.38 -15.41
N GLY A 401 22.22 19.54 -15.96
CA GLY A 401 21.27 20.43 -15.30
C GLY A 401 19.85 19.89 -15.37
N ASP A 402 19.08 19.99 -14.28
CA ASP A 402 17.69 19.53 -14.18
C ASP A 402 17.48 18.07 -14.66
N ALA A 403 18.47 17.20 -14.48
CA ALA A 403 18.37 15.79 -14.90
C ALA A 403 17.49 14.97 -13.95
N GLY A 404 17.37 15.42 -12.71
CA GLY A 404 16.47 14.86 -11.71
C GLY A 404 17.04 13.68 -10.95
N ALA A 405 16.53 13.52 -9.74
CA ALA A 405 16.81 12.41 -8.84
C ALA A 405 15.62 12.23 -7.90
N PHE A 406 15.64 11.12 -7.17
CA PHE A 406 14.81 10.97 -5.98
C PHE A 406 15.63 10.33 -4.86
N HIS A 407 15.08 10.39 -3.66
CA HIS A 407 15.71 9.87 -2.45
C HIS A 407 14.72 8.98 -1.72
N VAL A 408 15.18 7.91 -1.09
CA VAL A 408 14.38 7.03 -0.24
C VAL A 408 14.85 7.19 1.19
N LEU A 409 13.92 7.59 2.08
CA LEU A 409 14.12 7.65 3.51
C LEU A 409 13.45 6.43 4.13
N ARG A 410 14.23 5.60 4.82
CA ARG A 410 13.67 4.39 5.43
C ARG A 410 12.85 4.68 6.69
N GLY A 411 11.76 3.95 6.83
CA GLY A 411 10.99 3.85 8.06
C GLY A 411 11.79 3.18 9.18
N SER A 412 11.39 3.41 10.43
CA SER A 412 11.99 2.76 11.59
C SER A 412 11.12 2.99 12.82
N PRO A 413 11.30 2.27 13.94
CA PRO A 413 10.57 2.59 15.17
C PRO A 413 10.92 3.98 15.79
N GLN A 414 11.73 4.79 15.12
CA GLN A 414 12.02 6.18 15.47
C GLN A 414 11.52 7.17 14.41
N GLY A 415 10.76 6.68 13.42
CA GLY A 415 10.32 7.39 12.22
C GLY A 415 11.38 7.39 11.11
N LEU A 416 11.20 8.30 10.15
CA LEU A 416 12.04 8.38 8.95
C LEU A 416 13.51 8.74 9.23
N GLY A 417 14.43 8.03 8.56
CA GLY A 417 15.82 8.46 8.40
C GLY A 417 16.72 8.32 9.64
N THR A 418 16.36 7.49 10.63
CA THR A 418 17.20 7.24 11.82
C THR A 418 17.41 5.75 12.14
N PRO A 419 18.68 5.25 12.17
CA PRO A 419 19.90 5.92 11.72
C PRO A 419 19.91 6.10 10.19
N SER A 420 20.39 7.27 9.75
CA SER A 420 20.46 7.79 8.37
C SER A 420 20.75 6.76 7.27
N PHE A 421 19.72 6.07 6.80
CA PHE A 421 19.71 5.41 5.50
C PHE A 421 18.91 6.29 4.56
N ASP A 422 19.66 7.01 3.73
CA ASP A 422 19.16 7.70 2.54
C ASP A 422 19.75 6.97 1.34
N GLU A 423 18.86 6.54 0.45
CA GLU A 423 19.23 6.07 -0.88
C GLU A 423 18.83 7.09 -1.93
N ARG A 424 19.83 7.77 -2.47
CA ARG A 424 19.63 8.56 -3.69
C ARG A 424 19.54 7.62 -4.88
N TRP A 425 18.66 7.96 -5.82
CA TRP A 425 18.47 7.29 -7.10
C TRP A 425 18.44 8.30 -8.24
N ASP A 426 19.26 8.06 -9.26
CA ASP A 426 19.27 8.86 -10.47
C ASP A 426 19.67 8.04 -11.70
N ARG A 427 19.29 8.51 -12.88
CA ARG A 427 19.55 7.79 -14.14
C ARG A 427 21.03 7.81 -14.58
N ALA A 428 21.93 8.49 -13.86
CA ALA A 428 23.36 8.44 -14.11
C ALA A 428 24.06 7.30 -13.33
N MET A 429 23.33 6.58 -12.47
CA MET A 429 23.88 5.48 -11.69
C MET A 429 24.34 4.31 -12.55
N PHE A 430 25.45 3.70 -12.16
CA PHE A 430 25.95 2.51 -12.86
C PHE A 430 25.01 1.34 -12.64
N GLY A 431 24.48 0.79 -13.73
CA GLY A 431 23.54 -0.33 -13.70
C GLY A 431 22.10 0.10 -13.96
N MET A 432 21.79 1.40 -13.96
CA MET A 432 20.49 1.88 -14.42
C MET A 432 20.28 1.51 -15.90
N PRO A 433 19.12 0.90 -16.25
CA PRO A 433 18.76 0.61 -17.63
C PRO A 433 18.44 1.91 -18.41
N GLY A 434 18.41 1.80 -19.74
CA GLY A 434 18.12 2.93 -20.65
C GLY A 434 19.36 3.64 -21.18
N ASP A 435 19.16 4.87 -21.66
CA ASP A 435 20.20 5.71 -22.28
C ASP A 435 20.92 6.65 -21.31
N GLY A 436 20.63 6.52 -20.01
CA GLY A 436 21.24 7.28 -18.92
C GLY A 436 20.53 8.60 -18.64
N ALA A 437 21.12 9.45 -17.80
CA ALA A 437 20.59 10.79 -17.52
C ALA A 437 21.06 11.82 -18.54
N ALA A 438 20.18 12.71 -18.97
CA ALA A 438 20.46 13.89 -19.77
C ALA A 438 19.88 15.17 -19.13
N PRO A 439 20.36 16.37 -19.55
CA PRO A 439 19.90 17.62 -18.97
C PRO A 439 18.43 17.91 -19.33
N GLY A 440 17.59 18.14 -18.32
CA GLY A 440 16.18 18.50 -18.49
C GLY A 440 15.19 17.34 -18.40
N ASP A 441 15.66 16.09 -18.33
CA ASP A 441 14.83 14.87 -18.31
C ASP A 441 13.90 14.79 -17.08
N GLN A 442 14.32 15.42 -15.98
CA GLN A 442 13.56 15.52 -14.73
C GLN A 442 13.10 14.18 -14.15
N PHE A 443 14.03 13.24 -13.98
CA PHE A 443 13.76 11.96 -13.32
C PHE A 443 13.18 12.12 -11.91
N GLY A 444 12.20 11.28 -11.55
CA GLY A 444 11.52 11.35 -10.26
C GLY A 444 10.40 12.40 -10.22
N THR A 445 9.78 12.68 -11.38
CA THR A 445 8.65 13.61 -11.49
C THR A 445 7.34 13.00 -10.99
N VAL A 446 7.17 11.68 -11.14
CA VAL A 446 5.98 10.93 -10.74
C VAL A 446 6.39 9.52 -10.35
N PHE A 447 5.64 8.91 -9.43
CA PHE A 447 5.90 7.57 -8.94
C PHE A 447 4.61 6.74 -8.89
N ALA A 448 4.76 5.42 -8.97
CA ALA A 448 3.77 4.45 -8.52
C ALA A 448 4.49 3.32 -7.78
N VAL A 449 3.80 2.74 -6.80
CA VAL A 449 4.33 1.67 -5.93
C VAL A 449 3.41 0.46 -6.06
N GLY A 450 3.99 -0.73 -6.17
CA GLY A 450 3.28 -2.01 -6.28
C GLY A 450 4.24 -3.18 -6.19
N ASP A 451 3.75 -4.38 -5.90
CA ASP A 451 4.49 -5.66 -5.90
C ASP A 451 4.45 -6.26 -7.31
N PHE A 452 5.23 -5.71 -8.24
CA PHE A 452 5.16 -6.05 -9.67
C PHE A 452 5.72 -7.44 -9.97
N ASP A 453 6.60 -7.96 -9.11
CA ASP A 453 7.17 -9.31 -9.23
C ASP A 453 6.64 -10.35 -8.24
N GLY A 454 5.71 -9.95 -7.35
CA GLY A 454 4.97 -10.84 -6.47
C GLY A 454 5.82 -11.47 -5.36
N ASP A 455 6.99 -10.91 -5.07
CA ASP A 455 7.88 -11.40 -4.02
C ASP A 455 7.45 -10.92 -2.61
N GLY A 456 6.50 -9.99 -2.55
CA GLY A 456 5.91 -9.46 -1.33
C GLY A 456 6.64 -8.25 -0.75
N VAL A 457 7.62 -7.71 -1.44
CA VAL A 457 8.26 -6.41 -1.16
C VAL A 457 7.70 -5.39 -2.14
N ASP A 458 7.50 -4.14 -1.71
CA ASP A 458 7.00 -3.13 -2.62
C ASP A 458 8.11 -2.71 -3.62
N ASP A 459 7.74 -2.47 -4.88
CA ASP A 459 8.59 -1.97 -5.96
C ASP A 459 8.25 -0.53 -6.32
N LEU A 460 9.15 0.15 -7.02
CA LEU A 460 8.97 1.55 -7.44
C LEU A 460 9.04 1.72 -8.96
N ALA A 461 7.96 2.22 -9.55
CA ALA A 461 7.96 2.81 -10.88
C ALA A 461 8.21 4.32 -10.79
N ALA A 462 9.19 4.85 -11.53
CA ALA A 462 9.59 6.24 -11.52
C ALA A 462 9.56 6.84 -12.95
N GLY A 463 8.71 7.85 -13.15
CA GLY A 463 8.51 8.52 -14.43
C GLY A 463 9.59 9.56 -14.76
N THR A 464 9.97 9.60 -16.03
CA THR A 464 10.86 10.59 -16.67
C THR A 464 10.15 11.16 -17.90
N PRO A 465 9.04 11.90 -17.77
CA PRO A 465 8.22 12.30 -18.91
C PRO A 465 8.91 13.25 -19.90
N LEU A 466 10.06 13.83 -19.55
CA LEU A 466 10.84 14.71 -20.44
C LEU A 466 12.08 14.02 -21.02
N ASP A 467 12.16 12.69 -20.92
CA ASP A 467 13.27 11.91 -21.47
C ASP A 467 13.30 11.90 -23.01
N ASP A 468 14.51 11.90 -23.57
CA ASP A 468 14.77 11.93 -25.01
C ASP A 468 14.94 10.51 -25.59
N VAL A 469 13.85 9.81 -25.90
CA VAL A 469 13.94 8.41 -26.38
C VAL A 469 14.36 8.33 -27.86
N ASN A 470 15.50 7.67 -28.10
CA ASN A 470 16.04 7.42 -29.46
C ASN A 470 16.17 8.70 -30.32
N GLY A 471 16.45 9.84 -29.66
CA GLY A 471 16.63 11.14 -30.30
C GLY A 471 15.34 11.91 -30.60
N ARG A 472 14.21 11.47 -30.03
CA ARG A 472 12.94 12.20 -30.03
C ARG A 472 12.79 12.90 -28.69
N SER A 473 12.64 14.22 -28.72
CA SER A 473 12.67 15.00 -27.50
C SER A 473 11.39 14.88 -26.70
N ASP A 474 11.47 14.85 -25.38
CA ASP A 474 10.33 14.75 -24.47
C ASP A 474 9.37 13.58 -24.81
N ALA A 475 9.91 12.47 -25.33
CA ALA A 475 9.14 11.26 -25.62
C ALA A 475 8.70 10.56 -24.33
N GLY A 476 9.56 10.61 -23.31
CA GLY A 476 9.28 10.11 -21.98
C GLY A 476 9.60 8.62 -21.79
N SER A 477 9.83 8.25 -20.53
CA SER A 477 10.09 6.86 -20.12
C SER A 477 9.74 6.62 -18.65
N VAL A 478 9.71 5.35 -18.26
CA VAL A 478 9.53 4.90 -16.88
C VAL A 478 10.64 3.92 -16.53
N SER A 479 11.29 4.12 -15.38
CA SER A 479 12.21 3.14 -14.80
C SER A 479 11.49 2.39 -13.69
N VAL A 480 11.65 1.07 -13.62
CA VAL A 480 11.11 0.24 -12.53
C VAL A 480 12.27 -0.35 -11.75
N LEU A 481 12.21 -0.19 -10.43
CA LEU A 481 13.22 -0.62 -9.47
C LEU A 481 12.54 -1.55 -8.48
N PHE A 482 13.09 -2.76 -8.35
CA PHE A 482 12.48 -3.78 -7.50
C PHE A 482 12.95 -3.63 -6.06
N GLY A 483 12.01 -3.79 -5.13
CA GLY A 483 12.29 -3.89 -3.71
C GLY A 483 13.11 -5.14 -3.41
N ARG A 484 13.79 -5.13 -2.27
CA ARG A 484 14.53 -6.30 -1.81
C ARG A 484 14.57 -6.35 -0.31
N ARG A 485 14.04 -7.46 0.22
CA ARG A 485 14.01 -7.76 1.65
C ARG A 485 15.36 -7.49 2.34
N GLY A 486 15.33 -6.61 3.33
CA GLY A 486 16.42 -6.12 4.17
C GLY A 486 17.41 -5.18 3.47
N ALA A 487 17.20 -4.86 2.19
CA ALA A 487 18.15 -4.11 1.37
C ALA A 487 17.57 -2.84 0.74
N GLY A 488 16.25 -2.71 0.54
CA GLY A 488 15.64 -1.58 -0.16
C GLY A 488 15.60 -1.82 -1.67
N LEU A 489 15.49 -0.75 -2.45
CA LEU A 489 15.46 -0.82 -3.92
C LEU A 489 16.78 -1.40 -4.48
N ASP A 490 16.69 -2.22 -5.54
CA ASP A 490 17.83 -2.89 -6.20
C ASP A 490 17.82 -2.67 -7.74
N LEU A 491 19.01 -2.57 -8.34
CA LEU A 491 19.19 -2.44 -9.79
C LEU A 491 19.30 -3.76 -10.55
N THR A 492 19.37 -4.89 -9.85
CA THR A 492 19.71 -6.20 -10.45
C THR A 492 18.76 -6.59 -11.59
N ASN A 493 17.47 -6.31 -11.43
CA ASN A 493 16.42 -6.57 -12.43
C ASN A 493 15.73 -5.30 -12.91
N ALA A 494 16.31 -4.12 -12.66
CA ALA A 494 15.67 -2.86 -13.01
C ALA A 494 15.28 -2.80 -14.50
N GLU A 495 14.11 -2.25 -14.77
CA GLU A 495 13.52 -2.17 -16.09
C GLU A 495 13.44 -0.73 -16.59
N TRP A 496 13.37 -0.57 -17.91
CA TRP A 496 13.19 0.71 -18.57
C TRP A 496 12.17 0.59 -19.70
N TRP A 497 11.06 1.29 -19.53
CA TRP A 497 9.89 1.24 -20.40
C TRP A 497 9.68 2.57 -21.11
N ASN A 498 9.40 2.50 -22.42
CA ASN A 498 8.94 3.59 -23.26
C ASN A 498 8.22 2.98 -24.48
N GLN A 499 7.63 3.81 -25.33
CA GLN A 499 6.87 3.36 -26.50
C GLN A 499 7.71 2.71 -27.61
N ASP A 500 9.05 2.84 -27.58
CA ASP A 500 9.94 2.09 -28.48
C ASP A 500 10.38 0.73 -27.86
N THR A 501 9.98 0.40 -26.61
CA THR A 501 10.29 -0.89 -25.98
C THR A 501 9.62 -2.02 -26.76
N THR A 502 10.37 -3.11 -27.00
CA THR A 502 9.85 -4.24 -27.78
C THR A 502 8.67 -4.89 -27.07
N GLY A 503 7.51 -4.90 -27.71
CA GLY A 503 6.29 -5.44 -27.13
C GLY A 503 5.24 -4.34 -27.00
N VAL A 504 5.66 -3.18 -26.48
CA VAL A 504 4.83 -1.98 -26.28
C VAL A 504 4.20 -1.56 -27.61
N ALA A 505 2.89 -1.44 -27.61
CA ALA A 505 2.13 -0.90 -28.72
C ALA A 505 2.34 0.62 -28.85
N SER A 506 2.12 1.18 -30.05
CA SER A 506 2.58 2.51 -30.48
C SER A 506 4.09 2.63 -30.70
N ILE A 507 4.56 3.85 -31.02
CA ILE A 507 5.97 4.21 -31.22
C ILE A 507 6.23 5.52 -30.51
N ALA A 508 7.44 5.72 -29.99
CA ALA A 508 7.78 7.01 -29.39
C ALA A 508 7.75 8.11 -30.47
N GLU A 509 7.18 9.26 -30.12
CA GLU A 509 7.15 10.51 -30.88
C GLU A 509 7.67 11.67 -30.02
N THR A 510 7.82 12.86 -30.62
CA THR A 510 8.36 14.02 -29.90
C THR A 510 7.24 14.69 -29.12
N GLY A 511 7.32 14.67 -27.79
CA GLY A 511 6.38 15.35 -26.92
C GLY A 511 5.32 14.45 -26.26
N ASP A 512 5.30 13.14 -26.52
CA ASP A 512 4.29 12.19 -26.01
C ASP A 512 4.26 12.11 -24.49
N ARG A 513 5.43 12.31 -23.85
CA ARG A 513 5.59 12.32 -22.39
C ARG A 513 5.08 11.04 -21.73
N PHE A 514 5.49 9.89 -22.27
CA PHE A 514 5.27 8.61 -21.63
C PHE A 514 5.78 8.63 -20.18
N GLY A 515 4.98 8.10 -19.24
CA GLY A 515 5.31 8.17 -17.81
C GLY A 515 5.00 9.54 -17.18
N SER A 516 4.01 10.26 -17.71
CA SER A 516 3.56 11.55 -17.17
C SER A 516 2.55 11.42 -16.03
N ALA A 517 1.87 10.27 -15.96
CA ALA A 517 1.06 9.82 -14.83
C ALA A 517 1.28 8.32 -14.66
N LEU A 518 1.25 7.82 -13.42
CA LEU A 518 1.42 6.41 -13.09
C LEU A 518 0.38 6.00 -12.05
N ALA A 519 -0.14 4.78 -12.16
CA ALA A 519 -0.96 4.13 -11.13
C ALA A 519 -0.68 2.63 -11.16
N ALA A 520 -0.75 1.97 -9.99
CA ALA A 520 -0.49 0.55 -9.87
C ALA A 520 -1.57 -0.15 -9.04
N ALA A 521 -1.95 -1.35 -9.46
CA ALA A 521 -2.82 -2.30 -8.77
C ALA A 521 -2.83 -3.62 -9.56
N ASP A 522 -3.20 -4.73 -8.93
CA ASP A 522 -3.52 -5.99 -9.61
C ASP A 522 -4.84 -5.87 -10.42
N PHE A 523 -4.76 -5.41 -11.68
CA PHE A 523 -5.93 -5.14 -12.52
C PHE A 523 -6.57 -6.42 -13.08
N ASP A 524 -5.83 -7.54 -13.15
CA ASP A 524 -6.32 -8.80 -13.70
C ASP A 524 -6.52 -9.94 -12.69
N GLY A 525 -6.19 -9.68 -11.42
CA GLY A 525 -6.42 -10.56 -10.27
C GLY A 525 -5.51 -11.78 -10.26
N ASP A 526 -4.33 -11.70 -10.88
CA ASP A 526 -3.36 -12.80 -10.96
C ASP A 526 -2.38 -12.85 -9.76
N GLY A 527 -2.42 -11.82 -8.90
CA GLY A 527 -1.65 -11.71 -7.68
C GLY A 527 -0.32 -10.95 -7.83
N TYR A 528 -0.06 -10.37 -9.00
CA TYR A 528 1.02 -9.41 -9.24
C TYR A 528 0.41 -8.03 -9.46
N ASP A 529 0.98 -6.97 -8.87
CA ASP A 529 0.50 -5.63 -9.21
C ASP A 529 0.89 -5.30 -10.65
N ASP A 530 0.03 -4.55 -11.35
CA ASP A 530 0.23 -4.07 -12.71
C ASP A 530 0.52 -2.56 -12.70
N LEU A 531 1.03 -2.01 -13.81
CA LEU A 531 1.36 -0.60 -13.95
C LEU A 531 0.60 0.05 -15.12
N ALA A 532 -0.27 1.00 -14.80
CA ALA A 532 -0.89 1.90 -15.77
C ALA A 532 -0.05 3.16 -15.96
N ILE A 533 0.20 3.54 -17.22
CA ILE A 533 1.11 4.60 -17.63
C ILE A 533 0.40 5.58 -18.56
N GLY A 534 0.31 6.84 -18.13
CA GLY A 534 -0.27 7.93 -18.91
C GLY A 534 0.69 8.49 -19.95
N VAL A 535 0.15 8.72 -21.15
CA VAL A 535 0.82 9.37 -22.29
C VAL A 535 -0.13 10.45 -22.82
N TRP A 536 -0.35 11.50 -22.04
CA TRP A 536 -1.44 12.46 -22.31
C TRP A 536 -1.26 13.25 -23.61
N ALA A 537 -0.04 13.35 -24.11
CA ALA A 537 0.26 14.08 -25.35
C ALA A 537 0.35 13.16 -26.58
N GLU A 538 -0.09 11.90 -26.49
CA GLU A 538 -0.05 10.96 -27.63
C GLU A 538 -0.88 11.44 -28.82
N ASP A 539 -0.26 11.37 -30.01
CA ASP A 539 -0.84 11.70 -31.32
C ASP A 539 -1.43 10.45 -32.02
N LEU A 540 -2.60 9.95 -31.59
CA LEU A 540 -3.22 8.78 -32.24
C LEU A 540 -3.85 9.10 -33.61
N THR A 541 -4.99 9.81 -33.64
CA THR A 541 -5.69 10.17 -34.90
C THR A 541 -5.77 11.68 -35.15
N SER A 542 -5.54 12.48 -34.12
CA SER A 542 -5.37 13.94 -34.11
C SER A 542 -4.34 14.31 -33.04
N GLY A 543 -3.85 15.56 -33.03
CA GLY A 543 -2.75 15.94 -32.12
C GLY A 543 -3.16 16.00 -30.64
N ASP A 544 -2.31 15.58 -29.73
CA ASP A 544 -2.43 15.59 -28.26
C ASP A 544 -3.74 14.98 -27.75
N THR A 545 -4.05 13.77 -28.20
CA THR A 545 -5.29 13.08 -27.85
C THR A 545 -5.20 12.27 -26.56
N GLY A 546 -4.02 11.75 -26.28
CA GLY A 546 -3.73 11.00 -25.07
C GLY A 546 -4.10 9.51 -25.11
N MET A 547 -3.35 8.72 -24.34
CA MET A 547 -3.58 7.30 -24.12
C MET A 547 -3.05 6.83 -22.76
N ILE A 548 -3.38 5.60 -22.40
CA ILE A 548 -2.86 4.86 -21.24
C ILE A 548 -2.32 3.52 -21.74
N HIS A 549 -1.11 3.16 -21.33
CA HIS A 549 -0.58 1.80 -21.47
C HIS A 549 -0.74 1.05 -20.15
N VAL A 550 -1.08 -0.24 -20.20
CA VAL A 550 -1.06 -1.12 -19.02
C VAL A 550 0.01 -2.19 -19.23
N LEU A 551 0.98 -2.24 -18.33
CA LEU A 551 1.99 -3.29 -18.25
C LEU A 551 1.61 -4.23 -17.11
N PHE A 552 1.55 -5.53 -17.36
CA PHE A 552 1.11 -6.49 -16.37
C PHE A 552 2.27 -7.04 -15.56
N GLY A 553 2.06 -7.21 -14.25
CA GLY A 553 3.00 -7.83 -13.34
C GLY A 553 3.27 -9.30 -13.68
N SER A 554 4.41 -9.80 -13.24
CA SER A 554 4.76 -11.22 -13.30
C SER A 554 5.95 -11.51 -12.42
N ALA A 555 6.19 -12.78 -12.08
CA ALA A 555 7.40 -13.20 -11.35
C ALA A 555 8.76 -12.83 -12.01
N SER A 556 8.75 -12.25 -13.22
CA SER A 556 9.94 -11.78 -13.95
C SER A 556 10.02 -10.25 -14.05
N GLY A 557 9.09 -9.52 -13.42
CA GLY A 557 8.85 -8.09 -13.66
C GLY A 557 7.70 -7.85 -14.63
N LEU A 558 7.63 -6.63 -15.18
CA LEU A 558 6.49 -6.18 -15.99
C LEU A 558 6.53 -6.79 -17.41
N VAL A 559 5.35 -6.97 -17.98
CA VAL A 559 5.16 -7.52 -19.32
C VAL A 559 4.04 -6.77 -20.04
N ASP A 560 4.31 -6.31 -21.26
CA ASP A 560 3.23 -5.87 -22.15
C ASP A 560 2.58 -7.06 -22.88
N ARG A 561 1.25 -7.11 -22.85
CA ARG A 561 0.43 -8.08 -23.59
C ARG A 561 -0.01 -7.55 -24.96
N GLY A 562 0.17 -6.25 -25.21
CA GLY A 562 -0.06 -5.57 -26.49
C GLY A 562 -1.54 -5.37 -26.86
N THR A 563 -2.44 -5.53 -25.90
CA THR A 563 -3.90 -5.48 -26.10
C THR A 563 -4.64 -4.48 -25.22
N ASP A 564 -3.93 -3.86 -24.27
CA ASP A 564 -4.55 -3.22 -23.11
C ASP A 564 -4.25 -1.70 -23.06
N ASP A 565 -3.99 -1.13 -24.24
CA ASP A 565 -3.92 0.30 -24.44
C ASP A 565 -5.32 0.92 -24.40
N LEU A 566 -5.50 1.91 -23.52
CA LEU A 566 -6.75 2.64 -23.38
C LEU A 566 -6.63 4.03 -23.99
N HIS A 567 -7.60 4.41 -24.80
CA HIS A 567 -7.79 5.76 -25.31
C HIS A 567 -9.30 6.02 -25.43
N GLN A 568 -9.73 7.27 -25.66
CA GLN A 568 -11.17 7.59 -25.67
C GLN A 568 -12.01 6.88 -26.75
N ASN A 569 -11.37 6.22 -27.73
CA ASN A 569 -12.09 5.40 -28.72
C ASN A 569 -12.08 3.90 -28.37
N THR A 570 -11.48 3.50 -27.24
CA THR A 570 -11.57 2.14 -26.70
C THR A 570 -13.02 1.84 -26.35
N VAL A 571 -13.43 0.59 -26.58
CA VAL A 571 -14.80 0.15 -26.30
C VAL A 571 -15.15 0.43 -24.84
N ASP A 572 -16.38 0.87 -24.59
CA ASP A 572 -16.93 1.20 -23.27
C ASP A 572 -16.32 2.42 -22.55
N ILE A 573 -15.35 3.13 -23.17
CA ILE A 573 -14.96 4.48 -22.75
C ILE A 573 -15.91 5.51 -23.40
N PRO A 574 -16.63 6.34 -22.62
CA PRO A 574 -17.51 7.35 -23.18
C PRO A 574 -16.76 8.43 -23.97
N ASP A 575 -17.49 9.06 -24.90
CA ASP A 575 -17.03 10.12 -25.80
C ASP A 575 -16.18 9.64 -26.99
N SER A 576 -15.54 10.56 -27.70
CA SER A 576 -14.62 10.24 -28.80
C SER A 576 -13.35 11.06 -28.71
N GLN A 577 -12.27 10.52 -29.27
CA GLN A 577 -10.99 11.20 -29.27
C GLN A 577 -11.02 12.53 -30.05
N GLU A 578 -10.64 13.61 -29.37
CA GLU A 578 -10.41 14.94 -29.92
C GLU A 578 -9.03 15.51 -29.56
N SER A 579 -8.60 16.51 -30.35
CA SER A 579 -7.30 17.14 -30.14
C SER A 579 -7.29 18.00 -28.88
N GLY A 580 -6.34 17.73 -27.98
CA GLY A 580 -6.19 18.43 -26.70
C GLY A 580 -7.06 17.86 -25.57
N ASP A 581 -7.55 16.62 -25.71
CA ASP A 581 -8.29 15.92 -24.66
C ASP A 581 -7.39 15.46 -23.50
N GLU A 582 -6.11 15.23 -23.80
CA GLU A 582 -5.10 14.86 -22.80
C GLU A 582 -5.48 13.60 -21.99
N PHE A 583 -6.11 12.60 -22.64
CA PHE A 583 -6.52 11.36 -21.97
C PHE A 583 -5.31 10.66 -21.33
N GLY A 584 -5.44 10.23 -20.07
CA GLY A 584 -4.34 9.65 -19.29
C GLY A 584 -3.45 10.68 -18.57
N ARG A 585 -3.80 11.98 -18.56
CA ARG A 585 -3.05 13.03 -17.82
C ARG A 585 -3.00 12.83 -16.31
N ALA A 586 -3.99 12.17 -15.74
CA ALA A 586 -4.04 11.80 -14.33
C ALA A 586 -4.63 10.39 -14.24
N LEU A 587 -4.04 9.57 -13.37
CA LEU A 587 -4.43 8.19 -13.15
C LEU A 587 -4.59 7.95 -11.65
N VAL A 588 -5.51 7.08 -11.29
CA VAL A 588 -5.70 6.59 -9.92
C VAL A 588 -6.16 5.14 -10.01
N ALA A 589 -5.58 4.26 -9.20
CA ALA A 589 -6.02 2.88 -9.14
C ALA A 589 -6.61 2.54 -7.77
N GLY A 590 -7.44 1.51 -7.72
CA GLY A 590 -7.99 0.93 -6.50
C GLY A 590 -9.23 0.09 -6.79
N ASP A 591 -9.63 -0.77 -5.87
CA ASP A 591 -10.88 -1.55 -5.99
C ASP A 591 -12.10 -0.65 -5.64
N PHE A 592 -12.63 0.07 -6.63
CA PHE A 592 -13.72 1.04 -6.47
C PHE A 592 -15.10 0.38 -6.39
N ASP A 593 -15.27 -0.79 -6.98
CA ASP A 593 -16.57 -1.50 -7.00
C ASP A 593 -16.68 -2.66 -6.00
N GLY A 594 -15.56 -3.12 -5.44
CA GLY A 594 -15.47 -4.12 -4.39
C GLY A 594 -15.48 -5.56 -4.91
N ASP A 595 -15.14 -5.80 -6.17
CA ASP A 595 -15.08 -7.13 -6.77
C ASP A 595 -13.74 -7.87 -6.53
N GLY A 596 -12.75 -7.13 -6.02
CA GLY A 596 -11.41 -7.58 -5.66
C GLY A 596 -10.43 -7.65 -6.82
N PHE A 597 -10.68 -6.91 -7.91
CA PHE A 597 -9.70 -6.52 -8.90
C PHE A 597 -9.35 -5.03 -8.71
N GLY A 598 -8.17 -4.62 -9.14
CA GLY A 598 -7.86 -3.20 -9.27
C GLY A 598 -8.71 -2.57 -10.37
N ASP A 599 -9.31 -1.41 -10.09
CA ASP A 599 -9.89 -0.53 -11.10
C ASP A 599 -8.96 0.65 -11.40
N LEU A 600 -9.21 1.35 -12.52
CA LEU A 600 -8.48 2.54 -12.97
C LEU A 600 -9.44 3.71 -13.29
#